data_AF-A0A3Q0T160-F1
#
_entry.id   AF-A0A3Q0T160-F1
#
_cell.length_a   1.000
_cell.length_b   1.000
_cell.length_c   1.000
_cell.angle_alpha   90.00
_cell.angle_beta   90.00
_cell.angle_gamma   90.00
#
_symmetry.space_group_name_H-M   'P 1'
#
loop_
_entity.id
_entity.type
_entity.pdbx_description
1 polymer ?
#
loop_
_entity_poly.entity_id
_entity_poly.type
_entity_poly.pdbx_seq_one_letter_code
_entity_poly.pdbx_strand_id
1 'polypeptide(L)'
;MPNQLFTVDLANISSSKGQALAAELGTKLTDLYKSSPALGRYFSEAEIHAFRNGSVIADYKLTFRLPEEEKDQLRNFTLSTEMVYNVFRQFLYDQDSPESEPMFIECDSLQMVSGR
;
A
#
# COMPACT_ATOMS: atom_id res chain seq x y z
N MET A 1 -5.95 -8.67 4.18
CA MET A 1 -5.02 -9.38 5.09
C MET A 1 -5.76 -10.54 5.72
N PRO A 2 -5.77 -11.73 5.10
CA PRO A 2 -6.62 -12.86 5.51
C PRO A 2 -6.18 -13.52 6.83
N ASN A 3 -4.91 -13.35 7.20
CA ASN A 3 -4.32 -13.81 8.45
C ASN A 3 -4.61 -12.90 9.66
N GLN A 4 -5.30 -11.76 9.45
CA GLN A 4 -5.65 -10.79 10.49
C GLN A 4 -7.13 -10.92 10.86
N LEU A 5 -7.42 -10.90 12.16
CA LEU A 5 -8.80 -10.90 12.67
C LEU A 5 -9.31 -9.47 12.84
N PHE A 6 -10.41 -9.14 12.15
CA PHE A 6 -11.09 -7.87 12.34
C PHE A 6 -11.71 -7.80 13.74
N THR A 7 -11.38 -6.75 14.49
CA THR A 7 -11.92 -6.49 15.84
C THR A 7 -12.51 -5.08 15.91
N VAL A 8 -13.34 -4.80 16.92
CA VAL A 8 -13.96 -3.47 17.10
C VAL A 8 -12.91 -2.35 17.17
N ASP A 9 -11.74 -2.62 17.76
CA ASP A 9 -10.65 -1.66 17.82
C ASP A 9 -10.10 -1.28 16.44
N LEU A 10 -10.13 -2.19 15.46
CA LEU A 10 -9.67 -1.91 14.09
C LEU A 10 -10.67 -1.03 13.33
N ALA A 11 -11.94 -1.00 13.73
CA ALA A 11 -12.91 -0.07 13.16
C ALA A 11 -12.59 1.39 13.50
N ASN A 12 -11.83 1.62 14.58
CA ASN A 12 -11.30 2.92 14.94
C ASN A 12 -9.78 2.96 14.71
N ILE A 13 -9.33 3.58 13.61
CA ILE A 13 -7.90 3.68 13.31
C ILE A 13 -7.10 4.43 14.38
N SER A 14 -7.75 5.26 15.20
CA SER A 14 -7.11 5.96 16.33
C SER A 14 -6.97 5.10 17.59
N SER A 15 -7.50 3.87 17.61
CA SER A 15 -7.25 2.93 18.71
C SER A 15 -5.79 2.47 18.72
N SER A 16 -5.29 1.96 19.84
CA SER A 16 -3.91 1.45 19.91
C SER A 16 -3.65 0.32 18.90
N LYS A 17 -4.62 -0.58 18.69
CA LYS A 17 -4.50 -1.67 17.71
C LYS A 17 -4.57 -1.14 16.27
N GLY A 18 -5.46 -0.19 16.01
CA GLY A 18 -5.58 0.48 14.70
C GLY A 18 -4.29 1.21 14.34
N GLN A 19 -3.75 2.00 15.26
CA GLN A 19 -2.51 2.75 15.07
C GLN A 19 -1.30 1.82 14.85
N ALA A 20 -1.18 0.74 15.63
CA ALA A 20 -0.10 -0.22 15.46
C ALA A 20 -0.13 -0.88 14.07
N LEU A 21 -1.31 -1.38 13.65
CA LEU A 21 -1.46 -2.02 12.34
C LEU A 21 -1.26 -1.02 11.18
N ALA A 22 -1.75 0.21 11.34
CA ALA A 22 -1.55 1.28 10.37
C ALA A 22 -0.07 1.67 10.23
N ALA A 23 0.66 1.75 11.34
CA ALA A 23 2.09 2.07 11.33
C ALA A 23 2.92 0.96 10.67
N GLU A 24 2.62 -0.30 10.97
CA GLU A 24 3.31 -1.44 10.36
C GLU A 24 3.04 -1.52 8.86
N LEU A 25 1.77 -1.40 8.43
CA LEU A 25 1.42 -1.40 7.01
C LEU A 25 1.98 -0.18 6.28
N GLY A 26 1.91 1.00 6.90
CA GLY A 26 2.48 2.24 6.36
C GLY A 26 3.99 2.15 6.16
N THR A 27 4.71 1.52 7.10
CA THR A 27 6.15 1.25 6.99
C THR A 27 6.42 0.30 5.83
N LYS A 28 5.70 -0.82 5.75
CA LYS A 28 5.85 -1.80 4.67
C LYS A 28 5.65 -1.19 3.28
N LEU A 29 4.61 -0.37 3.11
CA LEU A 29 4.35 0.35 1.85
C LEU A 29 5.43 1.39 1.56
N THR A 30 5.86 2.12 2.58
CA THR A 30 6.92 3.13 2.46
C THR A 30 8.24 2.50 1.98
N ASP A 31 8.65 1.40 2.59
CA ASP A 31 9.90 0.70 2.25
C ASP A 31 9.83 0.10 0.84
N LEU A 32 8.69 -0.50 0.47
CA LEU A 32 8.41 -0.98 -0.88
C LEU A 32 8.61 0.13 -1.93
N TYR A 33 7.89 1.24 -1.81
CA TYR A 33 7.92 2.24 -2.87
C TYR A 33 9.20 3.07 -2.87
N LYS A 34 9.82 3.32 -1.70
CA LYS A 34 11.13 4.00 -1.64
C LYS A 34 12.25 3.16 -2.24
N SER A 35 12.23 1.84 -2.06
CA SER A 35 13.26 0.95 -2.62
C SER A 35 13.06 0.64 -4.10
N SER A 36 11.88 0.94 -4.67
CA SER A 36 11.59 0.74 -6.09
C SER A 36 12.53 1.55 -6.98
N PRO A 37 13.31 0.92 -7.88
CA PRO A 37 14.16 1.64 -8.82
C PRO A 37 13.38 2.58 -9.76
N ALA A 38 12.12 2.25 -10.06
CA ALA A 38 11.28 3.01 -10.98
C ALA A 38 10.50 4.14 -10.28
N LEU A 39 10.01 3.88 -9.06
CA LEU A 39 9.04 4.76 -8.38
C LEU A 39 9.63 5.54 -7.21
N GLY A 40 10.75 5.09 -6.63
CA GLY A 40 11.30 5.63 -5.38
C GLY A 40 11.62 7.11 -5.42
N ARG A 41 12.12 7.61 -6.55
CA ARG A 41 12.40 9.05 -6.75
C ARG A 41 11.15 9.93 -6.62
N TYR A 42 9.98 9.39 -6.91
CA TYR A 42 8.72 10.13 -6.94
C TYR A 42 7.84 9.87 -5.72
N PHE A 43 8.10 8.81 -4.97
CA PHE A 43 7.30 8.45 -3.81
C PHE A 43 7.41 9.52 -2.72
N SER A 44 6.25 9.96 -2.20
CA SER A 44 6.18 10.94 -1.12
C SER A 44 5.75 10.31 0.19
N GLU A 45 4.63 9.60 0.19
CA GLU A 45 3.96 9.14 1.42
C GLU A 45 3.01 7.98 1.13
N ALA A 46 2.83 7.15 2.16
CA ALA A 46 1.79 6.14 2.25
C ALA A 46 0.96 6.43 3.51
N GLU A 47 -0.35 6.61 3.32
CA GLU A 47 -1.30 6.89 4.39
C GLU A 47 -2.30 5.73 4.50
N ILE A 48 -2.53 5.25 5.72
CA ILE A 48 -3.60 4.28 6.00
C ILE A 48 -4.79 5.05 6.58
N HIS A 49 -5.95 4.95 5.93
CA HIS A 49 -7.14 5.72 6.29
C HIS A 49 -8.11 4.93 7.17
N ALA A 50 -8.32 3.65 6.88
CA ALA A 50 -9.27 2.83 7.61
C ALA A 50 -8.96 1.34 7.48
N PHE A 51 -9.47 0.57 8.44
CA PHE A 51 -9.64 -0.87 8.29
C PHE A 51 -11.13 -1.20 8.25
N ARG A 52 -11.53 -2.04 7.30
CA ARG A 52 -12.93 -2.45 7.10
C ARG A 52 -13.12 -3.93 7.39
N ASN A 53 -14.34 -4.26 7.78
CA ASN A 53 -14.76 -5.63 8.08
C ASN A 53 -14.78 -6.49 6.80
N GLY A 54 -14.38 -7.74 6.94
CA GLY A 54 -13.87 -8.65 5.93
C GLY A 54 -12.60 -9.33 6.48
N SER A 55 -11.96 -10.22 5.72
CA SER A 55 -10.53 -10.48 5.91
C SER A 55 -9.82 -9.11 5.92
N VAL A 56 -9.29 -8.64 7.06
CA VAL A 56 -9.03 -7.20 7.33
C VAL A 56 -8.60 -6.45 6.08
N ILE A 57 -9.46 -5.55 5.60
CA ILE A 57 -9.25 -4.76 4.39
C ILE A 57 -8.72 -3.39 4.81
N ALA A 58 -7.58 -2.98 4.26
CA ALA A 58 -7.00 -1.67 4.50
C ALA A 58 -7.36 -0.70 3.37
N ASP A 59 -7.91 0.46 3.71
CA ASP A 59 -8.03 1.59 2.80
C ASP A 59 -6.80 2.46 2.97
N TYR A 60 -6.08 2.70 1.87
CA TYR A 60 -4.82 3.42 1.89
C TYR A 60 -4.73 4.39 0.71
N LYS A 61 -3.83 5.36 0.84
CA LYS A 61 -3.48 6.32 -0.21
C LYS A 61 -1.98 6.37 -0.36
N LEU A 62 -1.53 6.36 -1.61
CA LEU A 62 -0.14 6.56 -1.98
C LEU A 62 -0.04 7.89 -2.72
N THR A 63 0.83 8.78 -2.26
CA THR A 63 1.09 10.05 -2.93
C THR A 63 2.45 9.99 -3.60
N PHE A 64 2.48 10.36 -4.87
CA PHE A 64 3.69 10.53 -5.66
C PHE A 64 3.78 11.97 -6.16
N ARG A 65 5.00 12.50 -6.25
CA ARG A 65 5.27 13.86 -6.71
C ARG A 65 6.13 13.82 -7.97
N LEU A 66 5.60 14.38 -9.04
CA LEU A 66 6.28 14.49 -10.33
C LEU A 66 6.85 15.91 -10.51
N PRO A 67 8.00 16.05 -11.19
CA PRO A 67 8.43 17.36 -11.68
C PRO A 67 7.41 17.91 -12.70
N GLU A 68 7.12 19.21 -12.63
CA GLU A 68 6.09 19.83 -13.46
C GLU A 68 6.45 19.84 -14.96
N GLU A 69 7.74 19.87 -15.30
CA GLU A 69 8.25 19.96 -16.69
C GLU A 69 7.87 18.74 -17.56
N GLU A 70 7.72 17.56 -16.96
CA GLU A 70 7.46 16.29 -17.67
C GLU A 70 6.24 15.54 -17.11
N LYS A 71 5.40 16.23 -16.32
CA LYS A 71 4.36 15.62 -15.50
C LYS A 71 3.40 14.73 -16.27
N ASP A 72 2.93 15.16 -17.44
CA ASP A 72 1.97 14.38 -18.23
C ASP A 72 2.60 13.12 -18.86
N GLN A 73 3.84 13.21 -19.31
CA GLN A 73 4.55 12.05 -19.86
C GLN A 73 4.89 11.05 -18.75
N LEU A 74 5.44 11.52 -17.64
CA LEU A 74 5.80 10.68 -16.50
C LEU A 74 4.56 10.05 -15.85
N ARG A 75 3.41 10.74 -15.82
CA ARG A 75 2.16 10.18 -15.33
C ARG A 75 1.68 8.99 -16.16
N ASN A 76 1.85 9.04 -17.47
CA ASN A 76 1.35 8.00 -18.36
C ASN A 76 2.28 6.78 -18.45
N PHE A 77 3.61 6.97 -18.33
CA PHE A 77 4.58 5.88 -18.54
C PHE A 77 5.32 5.43 -17.29
N THR A 78 5.54 6.32 -16.32
CA THR A 78 6.36 6.02 -15.13
C THR A 78 5.52 5.86 -13.86
N LEU A 79 4.46 6.66 -13.70
CA LEU A 79 3.56 6.64 -12.55
C LEU A 79 2.11 6.32 -12.94
N SER A 80 1.91 5.46 -13.94
CA SER A 80 0.57 4.95 -14.23
C SER A 80 0.06 4.10 -13.06
N THR A 81 -1.27 3.99 -12.92
CA THR A 81 -1.86 3.12 -11.89
C THR A 81 -1.41 1.68 -12.07
N GLU A 82 -1.27 1.22 -13.32
CA GLU A 82 -0.76 -0.10 -13.66
C GLU A 82 0.68 -0.31 -13.20
N MET A 83 1.54 0.72 -13.32
CA MET A 83 2.92 0.61 -12.87
C MET A 83 3.01 0.50 -11.35
N VAL A 84 2.27 1.35 -10.62
CA VAL A 84 2.20 1.30 -9.15
C VAL A 84 1.64 -0.04 -8.68
N TYR A 85 0.56 -0.51 -9.30
CA TYR A 85 -0.05 -1.81 -9.04
C TYR A 85 0.94 -2.96 -9.25
N ASN A 86 1.63 -2.99 -10.39
CA ASN A 86 2.55 -4.09 -10.73
C ASN A 86 3.79 -4.12 -9.84
N VAL A 87 4.31 -2.95 -9.41
CA VAL A 87 5.42 -2.91 -8.44
C VAL A 87 5.00 -3.51 -7.10
N PHE A 88 3.79 -3.18 -6.60
CA PHE A 88 3.31 -3.79 -5.36
C PHE A 88 3.03 -5.28 -5.53
N ARG A 89 2.37 -5.67 -6.62
CA ARG A 89 2.11 -7.07 -6.92
C ARG A 89 3.40 -7.90 -6.99
N GLN A 90 4.44 -7.38 -7.65
CA GLN A 90 5.74 -8.05 -7.70
C GLN A 90 6.33 -8.20 -6.30
N PHE A 91 6.31 -7.15 -5.48
CA PHE A 91 6.78 -7.24 -4.09
C PHE A 91 6.03 -8.31 -3.28
N LEU A 92 4.72 -8.43 -3.46
CA LEU A 92 3.95 -9.47 -2.77
C LEU A 92 4.36 -10.89 -3.19
N TYR A 93 4.69 -11.12 -4.47
CA TYR A 93 5.23 -12.41 -4.93
C TYR A 93 6.66 -12.64 -4.45
N ASP A 94 7.52 -11.63 -4.52
CA ASP A 94 8.95 -11.72 -4.15
C ASP A 94 9.13 -11.95 -2.64
N GLN A 95 8.16 -11.58 -1.82
CA GLN A 95 8.24 -11.76 -0.37
C GLN A 95 8.22 -13.23 0.06
N ASP A 96 7.85 -14.20 -0.80
CA ASP A 96 7.74 -15.65 -0.52
C ASP A 96 7.16 -15.95 0.89
N SER A 97 6.30 -15.05 1.36
CA SER A 97 5.95 -14.97 2.78
C SER A 97 4.84 -15.97 3.07
N PRO A 98 5.05 -16.91 4.00
CA PRO A 98 3.99 -17.85 4.35
C PRO A 98 2.80 -17.10 4.93
N GLU A 99 1.59 -17.65 4.77
CA GLU A 99 0.36 -17.07 5.33
C GLU A 99 0.42 -16.86 6.86
N SER A 100 1.35 -17.54 7.52
CA SER A 100 1.64 -17.42 8.96
C SER A 100 2.41 -16.16 9.35
N GLU A 101 3.00 -15.42 8.40
CA GLU A 101 3.65 -14.14 8.70
C GLU A 101 2.63 -13.14 9.27
N PRO A 102 2.99 -12.26 10.22
CA PRO A 102 2.04 -11.37 10.88
C PRO A 102 1.27 -10.45 9.93
N MET A 103 1.90 -9.97 8.84
CA MET A 103 1.26 -9.07 7.87
C MET A 103 1.26 -9.67 6.46
N PHE A 104 0.63 -10.84 6.32
CA PHE A 104 0.37 -11.46 5.03
C PHE A 104 -0.73 -10.70 4.27
N ILE A 105 -0.41 -10.32 3.03
CA ILE A 105 -1.33 -9.65 2.11
C ILE A 105 -1.51 -10.59 0.93
N GLU A 106 -2.75 -11.01 0.69
CA GLU A 106 -3.10 -11.84 -0.45
C GLU A 106 -2.87 -11.07 -1.75
N CYS A 107 -2.06 -11.63 -2.67
CA CYS A 107 -1.65 -10.97 -3.91
C CYS A 107 -2.84 -10.49 -4.76
N ASP A 108 -3.88 -11.31 -4.86
CA ASP A 108 -5.04 -11.05 -5.70
C ASP A 108 -6.09 -10.13 -5.04
N SER A 109 -5.87 -9.76 -3.77
CA SER A 109 -6.75 -8.83 -3.03
C SER A 109 -6.50 -7.35 -3.36
N LEU A 110 -5.41 -7.06 -4.10
CA LEU A 110 -4.97 -5.70 -4.38
C LEU A 110 -5.91 -4.98 -5.36
N GLN A 111 -6.38 -3.80 -4.98
CA GLN A 111 -7.16 -2.93 -5.85
C GLN A 111 -6.63 -1.50 -5.74
N MET A 112 -6.44 -0.85 -6.89
CA MET A 112 -5.98 0.54 -6.96
C MET A 112 -6.78 1.33 -7.98
N VAL A 113 -7.05 2.58 -7.63
CA VAL A 113 -7.64 3.56 -8.53
C VAL A 113 -6.85 4.86 -8.42
N SER A 114 -6.69 5.57 -9.53
CA SER A 114 -6.07 6.91 -9.49
C SER A 114 -7.00 7.88 -8.75
N GLY A 115 -6.45 8.63 -7.80
CA GLY A 115 -7.17 9.76 -7.18
C GLY A 115 -7.45 10.84 -8.23
N ARG A 116 -8.62 11.47 -8.15
CA ARG A 116 -8.96 12.64 -8.97
C ARG A 116 -8.25 13.90 -8.48
#